data_AF-A0A6I6N3S9-F1
#
_entry.id   AF-A0A6I6N3S9-F1
#
_cell.length_a   1.000
_cell.length_b   1.000
_cell.length_c   1.000
_cell.angle_alpha   90.00
_cell.angle_beta   90.00
_cell.angle_gamma   90.00
#
_symmetry.space_group_name_H-M   'P 1'
#
loop_
_entity.id
_entity.type
_entity.pdbx_description
1 polymer ?
#
loop_
_entity_poly.entity_id
_entity_poly.type
_entity_poly.pdbx_seq_one_letter_code
_entity_poly.pdbx_strand_id
1 'polypeptide(L)'
;MWALLTLYQALRAVMVEAAESVPGTDPDRCSFTVALQTARDQVVQAAGIIPEDPGSIGLIGRRVLARLLAPRRHRSSTRKVKSPISRYSEQRDDGRPDRSRTITDLAVTVLEPGPEQQPLPTASRDDRHTAPAQRRRHRVLALLQDDPTRLWRPAEIAAHFGDITLHTMYRQLSRWADSGLIHKLGPGLYAATAWTSTPLSPAQTG
;
A
#
# COMPACT_ATOMS: atom_id res chain seq x y z
N MET A 1 18.88 1.75 23.85
CA MET A 1 17.98 1.27 22.78
C MET A 1 18.50 1.65 21.39
N TRP A 2 18.79 2.94 21.14
CA TRP A 2 19.25 3.42 19.83
C TRP A 2 20.50 2.74 19.27
N ALA A 3 21.56 2.53 20.08
CA ALA A 3 22.80 1.92 19.60
C ALA A 3 22.60 0.52 18.97
N LEU A 4 21.75 -0.31 19.57
CA LEU A 4 21.45 -1.65 19.05
C LEU A 4 20.71 -1.56 17.71
N LEU A 5 19.76 -0.63 17.59
CA LEU A 5 19.04 -0.39 16.35
C LEU A 5 19.98 0.12 15.26
N THR A 6 20.86 1.07 15.58
CA THR A 6 21.85 1.58 14.63
C THR A 6 22.78 0.47 14.13
N LEU A 7 23.30 -0.38 15.03
CA LEU A 7 24.12 -1.53 14.64
C LEU A 7 23.35 -2.50 13.74
N TYR A 8 22.12 -2.84 14.12
CA TYR A 8 21.28 -3.72 13.32
C TYR A 8 21.04 -3.14 11.92
N GLN A 9 20.70 -1.86 11.80
CA GLN A 9 20.46 -1.21 10.52
C GLN A 9 21.73 -1.11 9.67
N ALA A 10 22.88 -0.77 10.27
CA ALA A 10 24.16 -0.73 9.57
C ALA A 10 24.54 -2.11 9.00
N LEU A 11 24.39 -3.17 9.80
CA LEU A 11 24.63 -4.54 9.31
C LEU A 11 23.65 -4.94 8.20
N ARG A 12 22.38 -4.53 8.30
CA ARG A 12 21.39 -4.79 7.25
C ARG A 12 21.73 -4.07 5.94
N ALA A 13 22.18 -2.81 6.01
CA ALA A 13 22.61 -2.06 4.83
C ALA A 13 23.78 -2.76 4.12
N VAL A 14 24.82 -3.15 4.86
CA VAL A 14 25.98 -3.87 4.30
C VAL A 14 25.57 -5.22 3.68
N MET A 15 24.62 -5.94 4.29
CA MET A 15 24.11 -7.19 3.72
C MET A 15 23.35 -6.97 2.40
N VAL A 16 22.66 -5.85 2.24
CA VAL A 16 21.97 -5.46 1.00
C VAL A 16 22.98 -5.07 -0.07
N GLU A 17 23.92 -4.17 0.24
CA GLU A 17 25.01 -3.78 -0.67
C GLU A 17 25.80 -5.01 -1.15
N ALA A 18 26.08 -5.95 -0.25
CA ALA A 18 26.73 -7.21 -0.61
C ALA A 18 25.90 -8.03 -1.60
N ALA A 19 24.59 -8.19 -1.38
CA ALA A 19 23.72 -8.93 -2.30
C ALA A 19 23.61 -8.23 -3.67
N GLU A 20 23.49 -6.90 -3.69
CA GLU A 20 23.39 -6.11 -4.93
C GLU A 20 24.70 -6.13 -5.74
N SER A 21 25.85 -6.31 -5.08
CA SER A 21 27.15 -6.38 -5.76
C SER A 21 27.33 -7.63 -6.64
N VAL A 22 26.50 -8.68 -6.47
CA VAL A 22 26.57 -9.91 -7.27
C VAL A 22 25.19 -10.22 -7.87
N PRO A 23 24.98 -9.99 -9.18
CA PRO A 23 23.71 -10.23 -9.84
C PRO A 23 23.14 -11.62 -9.59
N GLY A 24 21.85 -11.70 -9.26
CA GLY A 24 21.16 -12.97 -8.98
C GLY A 24 21.37 -13.51 -7.56
N THR A 25 22.07 -12.79 -6.68
CA THR A 25 22.16 -13.16 -5.26
C THR A 25 20.86 -12.85 -4.55
N ASP A 26 20.21 -13.90 -4.04
CA ASP A 26 19.05 -13.75 -3.17
C ASP A 26 19.45 -13.15 -1.80
N PRO A 27 18.99 -11.93 -1.45
CA PRO A 27 19.36 -11.26 -0.21
C PRO A 27 18.91 -12.01 1.05
N ASP A 28 17.92 -12.90 0.97
CA ASP A 28 17.49 -13.74 2.10
C ASP A 28 18.53 -14.79 2.48
N ARG A 29 19.51 -15.06 1.59
CA ARG A 29 20.63 -15.97 1.85
C ARG A 29 21.77 -15.30 2.63
N CYS A 30 21.79 -13.98 2.72
CA CYS A 30 22.78 -13.26 3.51
C CYS A 30 22.55 -13.53 5.01
N SER A 31 23.55 -14.12 5.69
CA SER A 31 23.43 -14.46 7.10
C SER A 31 23.76 -13.29 8.01
N PHE A 32 22.79 -12.85 8.81
CA PHE A 32 23.00 -11.81 9.84
C PHE A 32 24.04 -12.24 10.87
N THR A 33 24.09 -13.53 11.23
CA THR A 33 25.08 -14.05 12.17
C THR A 33 26.50 -13.91 11.61
N VAL A 34 26.70 -14.19 10.32
CA VAL A 34 28.02 -14.01 9.68
C VAL A 34 28.39 -12.53 9.67
N ALA A 35 27.46 -11.65 9.33
CA ALA A 35 27.70 -10.20 9.34
C ALA A 35 28.08 -9.69 10.75
N LEU A 36 27.30 -10.07 11.77
CA LEU A 36 27.52 -9.66 13.15
C LEU A 36 28.85 -10.17 13.71
N GLN A 37 29.18 -11.45 13.50
CA GLN A 37 30.45 -12.01 13.99
C GLN A 37 31.64 -11.37 13.25
N THR A 38 31.53 -11.16 11.94
CA THR A 38 32.60 -10.47 11.18
C THR A 38 32.80 -9.04 11.68
N ALA A 39 31.71 -8.30 11.93
CA ALA A 39 31.79 -6.94 12.47
C ALA A 39 32.42 -6.92 13.88
N ARG A 40 32.05 -7.88 14.73
CA ARG A 40 32.65 -8.05 16.05
C ARG A 40 34.15 -8.32 15.95
N ASP A 41 34.55 -9.24 15.06
CA ASP A 41 35.95 -9.58 14.85
C ASP A 41 36.75 -8.36 14.36
N GLN A 42 36.19 -7.57 13.44
CA GLN A 42 36.84 -6.33 12.99
C GLN A 42 37.04 -5.32 14.11
N VAL A 43 36.06 -5.12 14.98
CA VAL A 43 36.19 -4.23 16.14
C VAL A 43 37.26 -4.74 17.12
N VAL A 44 37.24 -6.04 17.43
CA VAL A 44 38.22 -6.64 18.35
C VAL A 44 39.64 -6.57 17.81
N GLN A 45 39.82 -6.80 16.50
CA GLN A 45 41.13 -6.79 15.85
C GLN A 45 41.57 -5.39 15.40
N ALA A 46 40.74 -4.35 15.62
CA ALA A 46 40.95 -3.01 15.06
C ALA A 46 41.19 -3.02 13.53
N ALA A 47 40.55 -3.94 12.82
CA ALA A 47 40.79 -4.20 11.40
C ALA A 47 39.76 -3.49 10.50
N GLY A 48 40.24 -2.84 9.43
CA GLY A 48 39.37 -2.16 8.46
C GLY A 48 38.75 -0.86 8.98
N ILE A 49 39.42 -0.18 9.91
CA ILE A 49 39.02 1.15 10.43
C ILE A 49 39.13 2.22 9.33
N ILE A 50 40.15 2.10 8.47
CA ILE A 50 40.32 2.94 7.30
C ILE A 50 39.82 2.16 6.09
N PRO A 51 38.83 2.67 5.35
CA PRO A 51 38.37 2.02 4.13
C PRO A 51 39.49 2.08 3.08
N GLU A 52 39.93 0.91 2.60
CA GLU A 52 40.98 0.81 1.56
C GLU A 52 40.49 1.25 0.18
N ASP A 53 39.19 1.10 -0.11
CA ASP A 53 38.58 1.45 -1.39
C ASP A 53 37.14 1.97 -1.19
N PRO A 54 36.90 3.29 -1.37
CA PRO A 54 35.56 3.86 -1.26
C PRO A 54 34.68 3.36 -2.42
N GLY A 55 33.76 2.44 -2.09
CA GLY A 55 32.87 1.78 -3.06
C GLY A 55 32.92 0.24 -2.98
N SER A 56 33.90 -0.33 -2.26
CA SER A 56 33.92 -1.75 -1.94
C SER A 56 32.88 -2.10 -0.88
N ILE A 57 32.22 -3.26 -1.02
CA ILE A 57 31.30 -3.84 -0.01
C ILE A 57 31.95 -4.18 1.36
N GLY A 58 33.26 -3.94 1.49
CA GLY A 58 34.02 -4.17 2.71
C GLY A 58 34.19 -5.65 3.09
N LEU A 59 34.91 -5.91 4.19
CA LEU A 59 35.18 -7.27 4.66
C LEU A 59 33.89 -8.00 5.09
N ILE A 60 32.96 -7.29 5.73
CA ILE A 60 31.67 -7.86 6.16
C ILE A 60 30.90 -8.36 4.94
N GLY A 61 30.73 -7.53 3.92
CA GLY A 61 30.03 -7.92 2.68
C GLY A 61 30.70 -9.11 2.00
N ARG A 62 32.03 -9.10 1.86
CA ARG A 62 32.79 -10.23 1.29
C ARG A 62 32.60 -11.52 2.09
N ARG A 63 32.60 -11.46 3.42
CA ARG A 63 32.39 -12.64 4.28
C ARG A 63 30.96 -13.16 4.22
N VAL A 64 29.98 -12.28 4.08
CA VAL A 64 28.57 -12.64 3.87
C VAL A 64 28.41 -13.37 2.54
N LEU A 65 28.96 -12.84 1.45
CA LEU A 65 28.93 -13.48 0.13
C LEU A 65 29.66 -14.83 0.10
N ALA A 66 30.79 -14.95 0.81
CA ALA A 66 31.52 -16.21 0.92
C ALA A 66 30.77 -17.29 1.72
N ARG A 67 29.75 -16.93 2.50
CA ARG A 67 29.02 -17.83 3.42
C ARG A 67 27.50 -17.70 3.28
N LEU A 68 27.02 -17.55 2.04
CA LEU A 68 25.59 -17.54 1.76
C LEU A 68 24.93 -18.81 2.28
N LEU A 69 23.77 -18.64 2.92
CA LEU A 69 22.96 -19.76 3.39
C LEU A 69 22.43 -20.56 2.19
N ALA A 70 22.00 -21.80 2.45
CA ALA A 70 21.31 -22.59 1.44
C ALA A 70 20.04 -21.84 0.96
N PRO A 71 19.66 -21.96 -0.32
CA PRO A 71 18.44 -21.34 -0.84
C PRO A 71 17.23 -21.65 0.04
N ARG A 72 16.52 -20.61 0.48
CA ARG A 72 15.34 -20.79 1.33
C ARG A 72 14.16 -21.18 0.46
N ARG A 73 13.42 -22.22 0.85
CA ARG A 73 12.18 -22.61 0.16
C ARG A 73 11.09 -21.60 0.50
N HIS A 74 10.64 -20.83 -0.49
CA HIS A 74 9.46 -19.98 -0.34
C HIS A 74 8.21 -20.85 -0.14
N ARG A 75 7.42 -20.52 0.86
CA ARG A 75 6.21 -21.26 1.24
C ARG A 75 5.06 -20.31 1.47
N SER A 76 3.90 -20.61 0.90
CA SER A 76 2.64 -19.93 1.22
C SER A 76 1.66 -20.90 1.90
N SER A 77 0.92 -20.39 2.87
CA SER A 77 -0.24 -21.06 3.45
C SER A 77 -1.14 -20.01 4.08
N THR A 78 -2.44 -20.27 4.14
CA THR A 78 -3.39 -19.43 4.89
C THR A 78 -2.97 -19.39 6.36
N ARG A 79 -2.76 -18.18 6.90
CA ARG A 79 -2.43 -18.01 8.32
C ARG A 79 -3.72 -18.07 9.12
N LYS A 80 -3.91 -19.16 9.85
CA LYS A 80 -4.94 -19.29 10.89
C LYS A 80 -4.27 -19.18 12.26
N VAL A 81 -4.80 -18.33 13.13
CA VAL A 81 -4.35 -18.33 14.53
C VAL A 81 -4.88 -19.62 15.16
N LYS A 82 -3.98 -20.45 15.69
CA LYS A 82 -4.34 -21.66 16.45
C LYS A 82 -4.82 -21.32 17.87
N SER A 83 -5.78 -20.40 17.96
CA SER A 83 -6.39 -19.99 19.23
C SER A 83 -7.90 -19.93 19.07
N PRO A 84 -8.67 -20.73 19.84
CA PRO A 84 -10.13 -20.79 19.73
C PRO A 84 -10.82 -19.51 20.20
N ILE A 85 -10.15 -18.66 20.99
CA ILE A 85 -10.67 -17.38 21.49
C ILE A 85 -10.34 -16.18 20.58
N SER A 86 -9.57 -16.40 19.51
CA SER A 86 -9.19 -15.31 18.60
C SER A 86 -10.40 -14.91 17.75
N ARG A 87 -10.61 -13.59 17.57
CA ARG A 87 -11.52 -13.05 16.53
C ARG A 87 -11.08 -13.43 15.11
N TYR A 88 -9.84 -13.88 14.96
CA TYR A 88 -9.25 -14.37 13.72
C TYR A 88 -9.04 -15.90 13.77
N SER A 89 -9.85 -16.60 14.57
CA SER A 89 -9.87 -18.06 14.62
C SER A 89 -10.50 -18.65 13.37
N GLU A 90 -11.40 -17.93 12.72
CA GLU A 90 -12.00 -18.33 11.45
C GLU A 90 -11.02 -18.17 10.30
N GLN A 91 -11.02 -19.16 9.43
CA GLN A 91 -10.25 -19.13 8.21
C GLN A 91 -10.99 -18.28 7.19
N ARG A 92 -10.35 -17.20 6.73
CA ARG A 92 -10.86 -16.44 5.59
C ARG A 92 -10.55 -17.21 4.32
N ASP A 93 -11.55 -17.40 3.48
CA ASP A 93 -11.36 -17.88 2.11
C ASP A 93 -10.78 -16.73 1.27
N ASP A 94 -9.48 -16.52 1.44
CA ASP A 94 -8.69 -15.50 0.74
C ASP A 94 -8.00 -16.07 -0.51
N GLY A 95 -8.40 -17.26 -0.95
CA GLY A 95 -7.83 -17.97 -2.11
C GLY A 95 -6.43 -18.57 -1.87
N ARG A 96 -5.87 -18.48 -0.66
CA ARG A 96 -4.55 -19.02 -0.33
C ARG A 96 -4.66 -20.51 0.08
N PRO A 97 -3.65 -21.36 -0.23
CA PRO A 97 -3.72 -22.79 0.07
C PRO A 97 -3.73 -23.11 1.58
N ASP A 98 -4.53 -24.12 1.96
CA ASP A 98 -4.65 -24.64 3.34
C ASP A 98 -3.37 -25.24 3.91
N ARG A 99 -2.60 -25.91 3.05
CA ARG A 99 -1.31 -26.53 3.41
C ARG A 99 -0.18 -25.72 2.83
N SER A 100 0.97 -25.77 3.49
CA SER A 100 2.21 -25.17 2.98
C SER A 100 2.49 -25.69 1.58
N ARG A 101 2.38 -24.81 0.59
CA ARG A 101 2.79 -25.07 -0.80
C ARG A 101 4.09 -24.34 -1.10
N THR A 102 4.96 -25.00 -1.84
CA THR A 102 6.18 -24.39 -2.35
C THR A 102 5.80 -23.35 -3.40
N ILE A 103 6.35 -22.14 -3.28
CA ILE A 103 6.25 -21.13 -4.33
C ILE A 103 7.34 -21.45 -5.35
N THR A 104 6.93 -21.76 -6.58
CA THR A 104 7.85 -22.10 -7.68
C THR A 104 8.26 -20.89 -8.51
N ASP A 105 7.39 -19.89 -8.58
CA ASP A 105 7.61 -18.63 -9.29
C ASP A 105 6.81 -17.50 -8.64
N LEU A 106 7.29 -16.26 -8.74
CA LEU A 106 6.62 -15.07 -8.22
C LEU A 106 6.75 -13.92 -9.23
N ALA A 107 5.63 -13.55 -9.82
CA ALA A 107 5.55 -12.37 -10.68
C ALA A 107 5.26 -11.13 -9.83
N VAL A 108 6.21 -10.19 -9.81
CA VAL A 108 6.00 -8.83 -9.26
C VAL A 108 5.73 -7.89 -10.41
N THR A 109 4.52 -7.33 -10.47
CA THR A 109 4.23 -6.21 -11.36
C THR A 109 4.40 -4.92 -10.56
N VAL A 110 5.45 -4.16 -10.86
CA VAL A 110 5.57 -2.79 -10.35
C VAL A 110 4.65 -1.93 -11.19
N LEU A 111 3.57 -1.46 -10.58
CA LEU A 111 2.67 -0.51 -11.23
C LEU A 111 3.34 0.86 -11.22
N GLU A 112 3.46 1.48 -12.38
CA GLU A 112 3.79 2.90 -12.43
C GLU A 112 2.72 3.67 -11.65
N PRO A 113 3.11 4.68 -10.85
CA PRO A 113 2.12 5.54 -10.21
C PRO A 113 1.24 6.12 -11.32
N GLY A 114 -0.07 5.91 -11.22
CA GLY A 114 -1.03 6.48 -12.16
C GLY A 114 -0.89 8.01 -12.21
N PRO A 115 -1.48 8.68 -13.23
CA PRO A 115 -1.36 10.13 -13.39
C PRO A 115 -1.64 10.83 -12.06
N GLU A 116 -0.76 11.76 -11.69
CA GLU A 116 -0.80 12.48 -10.42
C GLU A 116 -2.22 12.95 -10.13
N GLN A 117 -2.89 12.30 -9.18
CA GLN A 117 -4.19 12.74 -8.71
C GLN A 117 -3.99 14.15 -8.15
N GLN A 118 -4.75 15.12 -8.66
CA GLN A 118 -4.67 16.51 -8.19
C GLN A 118 -4.68 16.52 -6.66
N PRO A 119 -3.69 17.17 -6.01
CA PRO A 119 -3.54 17.10 -4.57
C PRO A 119 -4.83 17.57 -3.91
N LEU A 120 -5.34 16.75 -2.99
CA LEU A 120 -6.55 17.10 -2.26
C LEU A 120 -6.30 18.38 -1.47
N PRO A 121 -7.23 19.34 -1.49
CA PRO A 121 -7.04 20.60 -0.78
C PRO A 121 -7.02 20.38 0.73
N THR A 122 -6.07 21.04 1.40
CA THR A 122 -5.86 20.95 2.85
C THR A 122 -6.81 21.85 3.64
N ALA A 123 -7.40 22.86 3.00
CA ALA A 123 -8.36 23.79 3.60
C ALA A 123 -9.62 23.91 2.75
N SER A 124 -10.77 24.09 3.39
CA SER A 124 -12.03 24.36 2.69
C SER A 124 -12.22 25.87 2.58
N ARG A 125 -12.47 26.36 1.38
CA ARG A 125 -12.82 27.77 1.15
C ARG A 125 -14.22 28.06 1.69
N ASP A 126 -14.41 29.20 2.33
CA ASP A 126 -15.75 29.66 2.72
C ASP A 126 -16.49 30.25 1.50
N ASP A 127 -17.71 29.79 1.23
CA ASP A 127 -18.55 30.21 0.11
C ASP A 127 -19.81 31.00 0.53
N ARG A 128 -19.87 31.47 1.79
CA ARG A 128 -21.00 32.26 2.32
C ARG A 128 -21.35 33.50 1.48
N HIS A 129 -20.34 34.17 0.93
CA HIS A 129 -20.49 35.39 0.12
C HIS A 129 -20.50 35.13 -1.39
N THR A 130 -20.47 33.86 -1.82
CA THR A 130 -20.53 33.51 -3.24
C THR A 130 -21.98 33.55 -3.73
N ALA A 131 -22.17 33.96 -4.99
CA ALA A 131 -23.47 33.94 -5.67
C ALA A 131 -24.14 32.56 -5.54
N PRO A 132 -25.47 32.47 -5.32
CA PRO A 132 -26.14 31.21 -5.03
C PRO A 132 -25.81 30.07 -6.00
N ALA A 133 -25.80 30.34 -7.31
CA ALA A 133 -25.50 29.36 -8.36
C ALA A 133 -24.05 28.85 -8.33
N GLN A 134 -23.12 29.64 -7.79
CA GLN A 134 -21.70 29.28 -7.67
C GLN A 134 -21.36 28.68 -6.30
N ARG A 135 -22.32 28.61 -5.38
CA ARG A 135 -22.11 27.92 -4.09
C ARG A 135 -21.84 26.45 -4.34
N ARG A 136 -21.01 25.89 -3.47
CA ARG A 136 -20.54 24.50 -3.53
C ARG A 136 -21.66 23.50 -3.74
N ARG A 137 -22.76 23.64 -3.01
CA ARG A 137 -23.92 22.76 -3.14
C ARG A 137 -24.43 22.69 -4.57
N HIS A 138 -24.65 23.83 -5.22
CA HIS A 138 -25.18 23.88 -6.57
C HIS A 138 -24.17 23.35 -7.59
N ARG A 139 -22.87 23.68 -7.43
CA ARG A 139 -21.81 23.16 -8.30
C ARG A 139 -21.66 21.63 -8.22
N VAL A 140 -21.66 21.05 -7.02
CA VAL A 140 -21.53 19.59 -6.84
C VAL A 140 -22.78 18.87 -7.34
N LEU A 141 -23.98 19.39 -7.07
CA LEU A 141 -25.21 18.80 -7.60
C LEU A 141 -25.28 18.88 -9.13
N ALA A 142 -24.86 20.00 -9.72
CA ALA A 142 -24.76 20.12 -11.18
C ALA A 142 -23.78 19.10 -11.78
N LEU A 143 -22.61 18.91 -11.16
CA LEU A 143 -21.63 17.89 -11.59
C LEU A 143 -22.21 16.47 -11.51
N LEU A 144 -22.92 16.15 -10.43
CA LEU A 144 -23.57 14.85 -10.28
C LEU A 144 -24.71 14.67 -11.30
N GLN A 145 -25.38 15.74 -11.71
CA GLN A 145 -26.45 15.71 -12.71
C GLN A 145 -25.94 15.66 -14.15
N ASP A 146 -24.74 16.18 -14.42
CA ASP A 146 -24.11 16.13 -15.75
C ASP A 146 -23.82 14.70 -16.20
N ASP A 147 -23.44 13.83 -15.25
CA ASP A 147 -23.30 12.39 -15.46
C ASP A 147 -24.04 11.60 -14.36
N PRO A 148 -25.37 11.46 -14.52
CA PRO A 148 -26.25 10.99 -13.43
C PRO A 148 -26.04 9.52 -13.10
N THR A 149 -25.59 8.73 -14.08
CA THR A 149 -25.35 7.28 -13.95
C THR A 149 -23.97 6.96 -13.40
N ARG A 150 -23.04 7.92 -13.39
CA ARG A 150 -21.68 7.71 -12.91
C ARG A 150 -21.64 7.64 -11.38
N LEU A 151 -20.84 6.69 -10.90
CA LEU A 151 -20.52 6.57 -9.48
C LEU A 151 -19.37 7.50 -9.15
N TRP A 152 -19.64 8.49 -8.29
CA TRP A 152 -18.65 9.47 -7.88
C TRP A 152 -18.04 9.12 -6.53
N ARG A 153 -16.70 9.18 -6.46
CA ARG A 153 -15.97 9.13 -5.19
C ARG A 153 -15.81 10.53 -4.61
N PRO A 154 -15.95 10.72 -3.28
CA PRO A 154 -15.71 12.01 -2.63
C PRO A 154 -14.33 12.60 -2.92
N ALA A 155 -13.31 11.76 -3.11
CA ALA A 155 -11.97 12.19 -3.48
C ALA A 155 -11.90 12.78 -4.89
N GLU A 156 -12.63 12.21 -5.85
CA GLU A 156 -12.69 12.73 -7.22
C GLU A 156 -13.41 14.08 -7.25
N ILE A 157 -14.51 14.21 -6.51
CA ILE A 157 -15.24 15.48 -6.40
C ILE A 157 -14.38 16.56 -5.72
N ALA A 158 -13.69 16.20 -4.63
CA ALA A 158 -12.80 17.14 -3.92
C ALA A 158 -11.61 17.58 -4.78
N ALA A 159 -11.02 16.66 -5.54
CA ALA A 159 -9.95 16.96 -6.49
C ALA A 159 -10.45 17.86 -7.63
N HIS A 160 -11.62 17.55 -8.20
CA HIS A 160 -12.23 18.31 -9.29
C HIS A 160 -12.47 19.78 -8.94
N PHE A 161 -12.95 20.07 -7.72
CA PHE A 161 -13.23 21.45 -7.30
C PHE A 161 -12.04 22.15 -6.63
N GLY A 162 -11.09 21.42 -6.05
CA GLY A 162 -9.85 21.96 -5.48
C GLY A 162 -10.02 22.94 -4.31
N ASP A 163 -11.23 23.16 -3.81
CA ASP A 163 -11.55 24.17 -2.78
C ASP A 163 -12.19 23.58 -1.52
N ILE A 164 -12.26 22.24 -1.41
CA ILE A 164 -12.98 21.51 -0.35
C ILE A 164 -12.20 20.30 0.13
N THR A 165 -11.91 20.26 1.44
CA THR A 165 -11.25 19.10 2.03
C THR A 165 -12.08 17.83 1.90
N LEU A 166 -11.41 16.68 1.75
CA LEU A 166 -12.04 15.37 1.63
C LEU A 166 -13.04 15.09 2.77
N HIS A 167 -12.68 15.41 4.01
CA HIS A 167 -13.54 15.24 5.18
C HIS A 167 -14.83 16.08 5.08
N THR A 168 -14.73 17.31 4.62
CA THR A 168 -15.90 18.18 4.42
C THR A 168 -16.79 17.66 3.30
N MET A 169 -16.19 17.16 2.22
CA MET A 169 -16.90 16.53 1.12
C MET A 169 -17.69 15.31 1.58
N TYR A 170 -17.06 14.40 2.34
CA TYR A 170 -17.74 13.23 2.92
C TYR A 170 -18.96 13.61 3.75
N ARG A 171 -18.82 14.60 4.66
CA ARG A 171 -19.92 15.04 5.52
C ARG A 171 -21.07 15.65 4.70
N GLN A 172 -20.76 16.41 3.65
CA GLN A 172 -21.78 17.04 2.81
C GLN A 172 -22.54 16.03 1.98
N LEU A 173 -21.84 15.10 1.31
CA LEU A 173 -22.47 14.06 0.51
C LEU A 173 -23.33 13.13 1.37
N SER A 174 -22.83 12.70 2.54
CA SER A 174 -23.65 11.91 3.48
C SER A 174 -24.93 12.66 3.87
N ARG A 175 -24.82 13.93 4.26
CA ARG A 175 -25.98 14.72 4.66
C ARG A 175 -26.98 14.95 3.52
N TRP A 176 -26.50 15.07 2.27
CA TRP A 176 -27.37 15.19 1.10
C TRP A 176 -28.02 13.85 0.72
N ALA A 177 -27.33 12.74 0.92
CA ALA A 177 -27.91 11.42 0.76
C ALA A 177 -29.01 11.18 1.81
N ASP A 178 -28.76 11.56 3.07
CA ASP A 178 -29.74 11.46 4.15
C ASP A 178 -30.97 12.35 3.89
N SER A 179 -30.79 13.51 3.25
CA SER A 179 -31.89 14.40 2.86
C SER A 179 -32.56 14.02 1.52
N GLY A 180 -32.13 12.93 0.87
CA GLY A 180 -32.71 12.45 -0.39
C GLY A 180 -32.35 13.28 -1.64
N LEU A 181 -31.32 14.11 -1.59
CA LEU A 181 -30.88 14.92 -2.75
C LEU A 181 -29.98 14.13 -3.72
N ILE A 182 -29.32 13.08 -3.22
CA ILE A 182 -28.45 12.18 -3.98
C ILE A 182 -28.60 10.76 -3.42
N HIS A 183 -28.10 9.76 -4.12
CA HIS A 183 -28.16 8.37 -3.69
C HIS A 183 -26.78 7.86 -3.28
N LYS A 184 -26.70 7.22 -2.11
CA LYS A 184 -25.51 6.52 -1.64
C LYS A 184 -25.64 5.04 -2.00
N LEU A 185 -24.79 4.57 -2.90
CA LEU A 185 -24.89 3.22 -3.48
C LEU A 185 -23.88 2.23 -2.87
N GLY A 186 -22.91 2.73 -2.12
CA GLY A 186 -21.94 1.92 -1.41
C GLY A 186 -21.05 2.77 -0.49
N PRO A 187 -20.04 2.15 0.15
CA PRO A 187 -19.07 2.88 0.96
C PRO A 187 -18.33 3.93 0.11
N GLY A 188 -18.67 5.21 0.28
CA GLY A 188 -18.04 6.32 -0.44
C GLY A 188 -18.39 6.40 -1.93
N LEU A 189 -19.54 5.87 -2.34
CA LEU A 189 -20.02 5.95 -3.73
C LEU A 189 -21.38 6.65 -3.78
N TYR A 190 -21.45 7.73 -4.55
CA TYR A 190 -22.64 8.58 -4.68
C TYR A 190 -23.02 8.77 -6.15
N ALA A 191 -24.33 8.88 -6.43
CA ALA A 191 -24.87 9.16 -7.75
C ALA A 191 -26.09 10.11 -7.65
N ALA A 192 -26.42 10.79 -8.75
CA ALA A 192 -27.62 11.65 -8.80
C ALA A 192 -28.91 10.83 -8.97
N THR A 193 -28.85 9.68 -9.64
CA THR A 193 -30.01 8.79 -9.80
C THR A 193 -29.96 7.62 -8.83
N ALA A 194 -31.14 7.14 -8.46
CA ALA A 194 -31.27 5.88 -7.74
C ALA A 194 -30.78 4.75 -8.66
N TRP A 195 -29.96 3.84 -8.13
CA TRP A 195 -29.52 2.69 -8.91
C TRP A 195 -30.71 1.80 -9.22
N THR A 196 -31.17 1.82 -10.46
CA THR A 196 -32.08 0.82 -11.00
C THR A 196 -31.23 -0.30 -11.57
N SER A 197 -31.10 -1.40 -10.83
CA SER A 197 -30.79 -2.68 -11.46
C SER A 197 -31.94 -2.97 -12.43
N THR A 198 -31.74 -2.80 -13.73
CA THR A 198 -32.67 -3.33 -14.73
C THR A 198 -32.67 -4.85 -14.54
N PRO A 199 -33.78 -5.48 -14.09
CA PRO A 199 -33.83 -6.93 -14.09
C PRO A 199 -33.70 -7.40 -15.53
N LEU A 200 -32.75 -8.31 -15.78
CA LEU A 200 -32.62 -9.03 -17.04
C LEU A 200 -33.98 -9.68 -17.34
N SER A 201 -34.66 -9.23 -18.40
CA SER A 201 -35.87 -9.91 -18.89
C SER A 201 -35.53 -11.38 -19.14
N PRO A 202 -36.34 -12.33 -18.65
CA PRO A 202 -36.13 -13.73 -18.96
C PRO A 202 -36.23 -13.91 -20.48
N ALA A 203 -35.20 -14.51 -21.07
CA ALA A 203 -35.17 -14.87 -22.46
C ALA A 203 -36.41 -15.73 -22.78
N GLN A 204 -37.29 -15.23 -23.65
CA GLN A 204 -38.34 -16.05 -24.24
C GLN A 204 -37.66 -17.10 -25.11
N THR A 205 -37.73 -18.35 -24.68
CA THR A 205 -37.41 -19.51 -25.54
C THR A 205 -38.68 -19.84 -26.31
N GLY A 206 -38.66 -19.61 -27.62
CA GLY A 206 -39.61 -20.13 -28.59
C GLY A 206 -38.88 -21.04 -29.55
#